data_AF-A0A6P4I201-F1
#
_entry.id   AF-A0A6P4I201-F1
#
_cell.length_a   1.000
_cell.length_b   1.000
_cell.length_c   1.000
_cell.angle_alpha   90.00
_cell.angle_beta   90.00
_cell.angle_gamma   90.00
#
_symmetry.space_group_name_H-M   'P 1'
#
loop_
_entity.id
_entity.type
_entity.pdbx_description
1 polymer ?
#
loop_
_entity_poly.entity_id
_entity_poly.type
_entity_poly.pdbx_seq_one_letter_code
_entity_poly.pdbx_strand_id
1 'polypeptide(L)'
;MSNFAILRVQKLKSPKSVRSSMKHAYREQDTPNADATRTPDNDLIGPQNVKQGMAAFEKALPEKIRKNAVQCIEYLITSSPGAFENREADQEAYLNEALRWIQERHGKDNVIAAIIHRDEKTPHLSAYVVPKDPDTGRLNCRRFLGGAKALNEMQTDFARV
;
A
#
# COMPACT_ATOMS: atom_id res chain seq x y z
N MET A 1 10.46 19.86 15.92
CA MET A 1 9.17 19.26 15.48
C MET A 1 9.24 17.77 15.77
N SER A 2 8.13 17.16 16.17
CA SER A 2 8.07 15.71 16.42
C SER A 2 8.05 14.96 15.08
N ASN A 3 8.81 13.87 14.98
CA ASN A 3 8.80 12.97 13.83
C ASN A 3 7.88 11.79 14.12
N PHE A 4 6.92 11.53 13.23
CA PHE A 4 5.96 10.44 13.37
C PHE A 4 6.11 9.43 12.23
N ALA A 5 6.05 8.13 12.58
CA ALA A 5 5.72 7.08 11.63
C ALA A 5 4.24 7.23 11.24
N ILE A 6 3.95 7.31 9.94
CA ILE A 6 2.59 7.51 9.43
C ILE A 6 2.19 6.27 8.66
N LEU A 7 1.20 5.54 9.18
CA LEU A 7 0.55 4.41 8.50
C LEU A 7 -0.94 4.66 8.39
N ARG A 8 -1.47 4.61 7.17
CA ARG A 8 -2.90 4.70 6.87
C ARG A 8 -3.31 3.53 5.99
N VAL A 9 -4.56 3.10 6.15
CA VAL A 9 -5.19 2.10 5.28
C VAL A 9 -6.46 2.63 4.63
N GLN A 10 -6.73 2.17 3.42
CA GLN A 10 -7.99 2.37 2.72
C GLN A 10 -8.55 1.04 2.24
N LYS A 11 -9.84 0.80 2.50
CA LYS A 11 -10.55 -0.43 2.14
C LYS A 11 -11.20 -0.27 0.76
N LEU A 12 -10.69 -0.99 -0.24
CA LEU A 12 -11.20 -0.98 -1.61
C LEU A 12 -12.11 -2.20 -1.83
N LYS A 13 -13.38 -1.96 -2.15
CA LYS A 13 -14.44 -2.98 -2.17
C LYS A 13 -14.88 -3.42 -3.56
N SER A 14 -14.28 -2.87 -4.61
CA SER A 14 -14.62 -3.20 -5.99
C SER A 14 -13.43 -3.07 -6.93
N PRO A 15 -13.41 -3.77 -8.08
CA PRO A 15 -12.36 -3.63 -9.08
C PRO A 15 -12.25 -2.20 -9.60
N LYS A 16 -13.37 -1.46 -9.67
CA LYS A 16 -13.39 -0.03 -10.04
C LYS A 16 -12.60 0.82 -9.05
N SER A 17 -12.80 0.62 -7.75
CA SER A 17 -12.07 1.36 -6.71
C SER A 17 -10.57 1.04 -6.70
N VAL A 18 -10.20 -0.22 -6.95
CA VAL A 18 -8.80 -0.66 -7.09
C VAL A 18 -8.15 -0.01 -8.31
N ARG A 19 -8.79 -0.10 -9.48
CA ARG A 19 -8.31 0.53 -10.72
C ARG A 19 -8.13 2.03 -10.57
N SER A 20 -9.09 2.71 -9.93
CA SER A 20 -9.02 4.16 -9.72
C SER A 20 -7.83 4.55 -8.83
N SER A 21 -7.58 3.80 -7.76
CA SER A 21 -6.42 4.02 -6.90
C SER A 21 -5.11 3.73 -7.65
N MET A 22 -5.03 2.60 -8.37
CA MET A 22 -3.85 2.27 -9.17
C MET A 22 -3.57 3.30 -10.27
N LYS A 23 -4.58 3.90 -10.89
CA LYS A 23 -4.38 4.99 -11.86
C LYS A 23 -3.62 6.16 -11.24
N HIS A 24 -3.93 6.51 -9.99
CA HIS A 24 -3.16 7.50 -9.24
C HIS A 24 -1.72 7.02 -9.03
N ALA A 25 -1.54 5.81 -8.51
CA ALA A 25 -0.23 5.28 -8.15
C ALA A 25 0.72 5.10 -9.34
N TYR A 26 0.20 4.71 -10.51
CA TYR A 26 1.00 4.55 -11.74
C TYR A 26 1.03 5.81 -12.62
N ARG A 27 0.49 6.94 -12.15
CA ARG A 27 0.38 8.20 -12.91
C ARG A 27 -0.31 8.04 -14.27
N GLU A 28 -1.29 7.13 -14.36
CA GLU A 28 -2.17 6.96 -15.52
C GLU A 28 -3.44 7.84 -15.44
N GLN A 29 -3.44 8.81 -14.53
CA GLN A 29 -4.39 9.92 -14.48
C GLN A 29 -3.66 11.18 -14.03
N ASP A 30 -4.25 12.34 -14.34
CA ASP A 30 -3.72 13.62 -13.88
C ASP A 30 -3.65 13.64 -12.34
N THR A 31 -2.47 14.00 -11.84
CA THR A 31 -2.14 14.03 -10.40
C THR A 31 -1.42 15.36 -10.13
N PRO A 32 -2.17 16.43 -9.80
CA PRO A 32 -1.65 17.80 -9.84
C PRO A 32 -0.47 18.09 -8.91
N ASN A 33 -0.29 17.30 -7.86
CA ASN A 33 0.76 17.45 -6.86
C ASN A 33 2.00 16.58 -7.13
N ALA A 34 2.01 15.80 -8.22
CA ALA A 34 3.15 15.02 -8.65
C ALA A 34 3.98 15.79 -9.70
N ASP A 35 5.29 15.82 -9.50
CA ASP A 35 6.25 16.38 -10.45
C ASP A 35 6.60 15.35 -11.53
N ALA A 36 6.08 15.58 -12.74
CA ALA A 36 6.28 14.70 -13.89
C ALA A 36 7.76 14.45 -14.23
N THR A 37 8.66 15.37 -13.88
CA THR A 37 10.10 15.22 -14.13
C THR A 37 10.76 14.21 -13.18
N ARG A 38 10.13 13.96 -12.03
CA ARG A 38 10.58 13.03 -10.98
C ARG A 38 9.81 11.72 -10.96
N THR A 39 8.72 11.59 -11.72
CA THR A 39 7.99 10.31 -11.87
C THR A 39 8.89 9.13 -12.21
N PRO A 40 9.94 9.25 -13.06
CA PRO A 40 10.88 8.16 -13.31
C PRO A 40 11.66 7.68 -12.08
N ASP A 41 11.72 8.48 -11.00
CA ASP A 41 12.39 8.14 -9.73
C ASP A 41 11.47 7.33 -8.79
N ASN A 42 10.22 7.09 -9.17
CA ASN A 42 9.32 6.23 -8.41
C ASN A 42 9.72 4.76 -8.59
N ASP A 43 9.76 4.00 -7.50
CA ASP A 43 10.03 2.56 -7.61
C ASP A 43 8.72 1.80 -7.79
N LEU A 44 8.61 1.08 -8.91
CA LEU A 44 7.49 0.17 -9.17
C LEU A 44 7.87 -1.26 -8.80
N ILE A 45 7.40 -1.72 -7.64
CA ILE A 45 7.69 -3.05 -7.11
C ILE A 45 6.56 -4.00 -7.49
N GLY A 46 6.85 -4.89 -8.45
CA GLY A 46 5.90 -5.82 -9.03
C GLY A 46 5.36 -5.31 -10.38
N PRO A 47 4.02 -5.13 -10.55
CA PRO A 47 3.45 -4.63 -11.79
C PRO A 47 3.98 -3.24 -12.19
N GLN A 48 4.09 -3.00 -13.50
CA GLN A 48 4.71 -1.77 -14.05
C GLN A 48 3.68 -0.76 -14.58
N ASN A 49 2.38 -1.06 -14.49
CA ASN A 49 1.28 -0.21 -14.94
C ASN A 49 -0.06 -0.74 -14.39
N VAL A 50 -1.14 0.04 -14.57
CA VAL A 50 -2.49 -0.32 -14.10
C VAL A 50 -2.98 -1.61 -14.75
N LYS A 51 -2.66 -1.86 -16.03
CA LYS A 51 -3.07 -3.10 -16.72
C LYS A 51 -2.48 -4.32 -16.03
N GLN A 52 -1.17 -4.32 -15.77
CA GLN A 52 -0.50 -5.40 -15.05
C GLN A 52 -0.98 -5.49 -13.60
N GLY A 53 -1.19 -4.35 -12.92
CA GLY A 53 -1.68 -4.30 -11.54
C GLY A 53 -3.07 -4.91 -11.39
N MET A 54 -3.98 -4.60 -12.32
CA MET A 54 -5.32 -5.20 -12.36
C MET A 54 -5.27 -6.70 -12.68
N ALA A 55 -4.37 -7.16 -13.55
CA ALA A 55 -4.18 -8.59 -13.81
C ALA A 55 -3.67 -9.33 -12.57
N ALA A 56 -2.72 -8.75 -11.83
CA ALA A 56 -2.22 -9.31 -10.57
C ALA A 56 -3.33 -9.35 -9.50
N PHE A 57 -4.14 -8.29 -9.41
CA PHE A 57 -5.32 -8.23 -8.55
C PHE A 57 -6.33 -9.34 -8.88
N GLU A 58 -6.72 -9.46 -10.14
CA GLU A 58 -7.68 -10.48 -10.59
C GLU A 58 -7.18 -11.90 -10.31
N LYS A 59 -5.90 -12.18 -10.57
CA LYS A 59 -5.26 -13.47 -10.27
C LYS A 59 -5.23 -13.78 -8.77
N ALA A 60 -5.10 -12.76 -7.93
CA ALA A 60 -5.00 -12.93 -6.48
C ALA A 60 -6.36 -13.16 -5.80
N LEU A 61 -7.48 -12.80 -6.44
CA LEU A 61 -8.81 -12.96 -5.87
C LEU A 61 -9.25 -14.44 -5.79
N PRO A 62 -10.03 -14.83 -4.76
CA PRO A 62 -10.66 -16.14 -4.73
C PRO A 62 -11.87 -16.22 -5.69
N GLU A 63 -12.25 -17.44 -6.07
CA GLU A 63 -13.36 -17.71 -6.99
C GLU A 63 -14.71 -17.11 -6.51
N LYS A 64 -14.99 -17.17 -5.20
CA LYS A 64 -16.24 -16.67 -4.61
C LYS A 64 -15.98 -15.48 -3.68
N ILE A 65 -16.58 -14.35 -4.02
CA ILE A 65 -16.46 -13.09 -3.29
C ILE A 65 -17.84 -12.67 -2.77
N ARG A 66 -17.97 -12.42 -1.47
CA ARG A 66 -19.20 -11.86 -0.89
C ARG A 66 -19.42 -10.41 -1.35
N LYS A 67 -20.67 -10.00 -1.52
CA LYS A 67 -21.07 -8.66 -2.03
C LYS A 67 -20.37 -7.47 -1.35
N ASN A 68 -20.14 -7.55 -0.04
CA ASN A 68 -19.53 -6.48 0.76
C ASN A 68 -18.10 -6.85 1.24
N ALA A 69 -17.37 -7.66 0.48
CA ALA A 69 -15.98 -7.95 0.76
C ALA A 69 -15.11 -6.70 0.52
N VAL A 70 -14.11 -6.49 1.37
CA VAL A 70 -12.96 -5.68 0.99
C VAL A 70 -12.10 -6.57 0.11
N GLN A 71 -11.89 -6.14 -1.12
CA GLN A 71 -11.17 -6.90 -2.14
C GLN A 71 -9.67 -6.57 -2.14
N CYS A 72 -9.34 -5.33 -1.79
CA CYS A 72 -7.96 -4.87 -1.65
C CYS A 72 -7.86 -3.85 -0.50
N ILE A 73 -6.73 -3.85 0.20
CA ILE A 73 -6.33 -2.83 1.15
C ILE A 73 -5.21 -2.04 0.49
N GLU A 74 -5.38 -0.73 0.39
CA GLU A 74 -4.31 0.19 0.06
C GLU A 74 -3.69 0.70 1.35
N TYR A 75 -2.39 0.47 1.52
CA TYR A 75 -1.58 1.04 2.57
C TYR A 75 -0.88 2.28 2.03
N LEU A 76 -0.94 3.36 2.80
CA LEU A 76 -0.07 4.52 2.66
C LEU A 76 0.86 4.53 3.86
N ILE A 77 2.16 4.50 3.62
CA ILE A 77 3.19 4.62 4.65
C ILE A 77 4.16 5.75 4.32
N THR A 78 4.39 6.63 5.27
CA THR A 78 5.33 7.76 5.13
C THR A 78 5.83 8.19 6.51
N SER A 79 6.55 9.30 6.57
CA SER A 79 6.97 9.95 7.80
C SER A 79 6.70 11.45 7.75
N SER A 80 6.94 12.14 8.86
CA SER A 80 6.91 13.61 8.88
C SER A 80 7.96 14.17 7.91
N PRO A 81 7.70 15.27 7.17
CA PRO A 81 8.66 15.80 6.19
C PRO A 81 10.07 16.02 6.75
N GLY A 82 10.17 16.56 7.98
CA GLY A 82 11.47 16.78 8.65
C GLY A 82 12.21 15.50 9.06
N ALA A 83 11.56 14.33 9.02
CA ALA A 83 12.23 13.04 9.25
C ALA A 83 12.99 12.55 8.01
N PHE A 84 12.58 12.99 6.81
CA PHE A 84 13.15 12.58 5.54
C PHE A 84 14.08 13.61 4.91
N GLU A 85 14.02 14.87 5.34
CA GLU A 85 14.83 15.95 4.80
C GLU A 85 16.34 15.60 4.79
N ASN A 86 16.96 15.62 3.60
CA ASN A 86 18.37 15.30 3.32
C ASN A 86 18.82 13.88 3.74
N ARG A 87 17.90 12.89 3.74
CA ARG A 87 18.17 11.51 4.17
C ARG A 87 17.65 10.44 3.20
N GLU A 88 18.02 10.53 1.93
CA GLU A 88 17.48 9.63 0.88
C GLU A 88 17.73 8.14 1.16
N ALA A 89 18.94 7.76 1.59
CA ALA A 89 19.26 6.37 1.93
C ALA A 89 18.40 5.86 3.10
N ASP A 90 18.16 6.69 4.11
CA ASP A 90 17.31 6.33 5.26
C ASP A 90 15.84 6.22 4.86
N GLN A 91 15.37 7.06 3.92
CA GLN A 91 14.01 6.99 3.36
C GLN A 91 13.79 5.66 2.65
N GLU A 92 14.71 5.29 1.76
CA GLU A 92 14.63 4.04 1.01
C GLU A 92 14.65 2.83 1.95
N ALA A 93 15.59 2.82 2.91
CA ALA A 93 15.67 1.76 3.92
C ALA A 93 14.36 1.63 4.72
N TYR A 94 13.82 2.76 5.20
CA TYR A 94 12.56 2.78 5.96
C TYR A 94 11.37 2.30 5.13
N LEU A 95 11.21 2.76 3.89
CA LEU A 95 10.07 2.37 3.05
C LEU A 95 10.17 0.90 2.59
N ASN A 96 11.38 0.39 2.39
CA ASN A 96 11.61 -1.03 2.13
C ASN A 96 11.30 -1.89 3.36
N GLU A 97 11.69 -1.45 4.56
CA GLU A 97 11.35 -2.15 5.81
C GLU A 97 9.84 -2.13 6.07
N ALA A 98 9.18 -1.01 5.80
CA ALA A 98 7.72 -0.91 5.86
C ALA A 98 7.03 -1.88 4.89
N LEU A 99 7.57 -2.06 3.68
CA LEU A 99 7.06 -3.06 2.74
C LEU A 99 7.26 -4.50 3.27
N ARG A 100 8.40 -4.81 3.87
CA ARG A 100 8.65 -6.11 4.51
C ARG A 100 7.65 -6.37 5.63
N TRP A 101 7.41 -5.38 6.49
CA TRP A 101 6.41 -5.47 7.55
C TRP A 101 5.00 -5.79 7.01
N ILE A 102 4.59 -5.19 5.89
CA ILE A 102 3.32 -5.51 5.22
C ILE A 102 3.33 -6.97 4.72
N GLN A 103 4.43 -7.41 4.10
CA GLN A 103 4.57 -8.77 3.57
C GLN A 103 4.54 -9.83 4.68
N GLU A 104 5.15 -9.56 5.83
CA GLU A 104 5.10 -10.44 7.00
C GLU A 104 3.69 -10.50 7.58
N ARG A 105 3.01 -9.35 7.68
CA ARG A 105 1.65 -9.26 8.23
C ARG A 105 0.62 -10.00 7.38
N HIS A 106 0.69 -9.89 6.06
CA HIS A 106 -0.35 -10.39 5.15
C HIS A 106 0.07 -11.64 4.36
N GLY A 107 1.35 -11.98 4.35
CA GLY A 107 1.94 -12.93 3.40
C GLY A 107 2.36 -12.23 2.10
N LYS A 108 3.55 -12.56 1.60
CA LYS A 108 4.14 -11.93 0.40
C LYS A 108 3.25 -12.05 -0.83
N ASP A 109 2.60 -13.20 -1.02
CA ASP A 109 1.71 -13.46 -2.17
C ASP A 109 0.41 -12.64 -2.15
N ASN A 110 0.07 -12.05 -1.00
CA ASN A 110 -1.09 -11.17 -0.87
C ASN A 110 -0.74 -9.71 -1.22
N VAL A 111 0.55 -9.34 -1.27
CA VAL A 111 1.00 -8.01 -1.68
C VAL A 111 1.17 -8.00 -3.20
N ILE A 112 0.17 -7.45 -3.91
CA ILE A 112 0.08 -7.56 -5.37
C ILE A 112 0.80 -6.44 -6.12
N ALA A 113 1.05 -5.31 -5.46
CA ALA A 113 1.80 -4.18 -6.00
C ALA A 113 2.27 -3.29 -4.85
N ALA A 114 3.43 -2.66 -5.03
CA ALA A 114 3.92 -1.60 -4.17
C ALA A 114 4.60 -0.52 -5.01
N ILE A 115 4.35 0.74 -4.68
CA ILE A 115 4.96 1.89 -5.35
C ILE A 115 5.58 2.77 -4.30
N ILE A 116 6.86 3.11 -4.44
CA ILE A 116 7.49 4.16 -3.65
C ILE A 116 7.46 5.44 -4.49
N HIS A 117 6.67 6.41 -4.04
CA HIS A 117 6.53 7.72 -4.65
C HIS A 117 7.63 8.66 -4.15
N ARG A 118 8.36 9.28 -5.08
CA ARG A 118 9.35 10.34 -4.82
C ARG A 118 9.05 11.63 -5.57
N ASP A 119 8.08 11.60 -6.47
CA ASP A 119 7.62 12.71 -7.29
C ASP A 119 6.64 13.66 -6.58
N GLU A 120 6.24 13.36 -5.34
CA GLU A 120 5.39 14.22 -4.52
C GLU A 120 6.21 14.92 -3.40
N LYS A 121 5.55 15.74 -2.57
CA LYS A 121 6.21 16.53 -1.52
C LYS A 121 6.99 15.69 -0.49
N THR A 122 6.42 14.56 -0.08
CA THR A 122 7.03 13.66 0.90
C THR A 122 7.05 12.25 0.33
N PRO A 123 8.22 11.59 0.29
CA PRO A 123 8.30 10.22 -0.15
C PRO A 123 7.37 9.29 0.63
N HIS A 124 6.71 8.37 -0.05
CA HIS A 124 5.76 7.47 0.59
C HIS A 124 5.55 6.18 -0.20
N LEU A 125 5.20 5.12 0.53
CA LEU A 125 4.85 3.82 -0.02
C LEU A 125 3.33 3.73 -0.18
N SER A 126 2.88 3.38 -1.38
CA SER A 126 1.54 2.89 -1.69
C SER A 126 1.59 1.39 -1.94
N ALA A 127 1.05 0.57 -1.03
CA ALA A 127 1.05 -0.89 -1.16
C ALA A 127 -0.36 -1.47 -1.25
N TYR A 128 -0.57 -2.38 -2.20
CA TYR A 128 -1.86 -2.99 -2.49
C TYR A 128 -1.87 -4.44 -2.03
N VAL A 129 -2.80 -4.77 -1.14
CA VAL A 129 -2.89 -6.08 -0.49
C VAL A 129 -4.26 -6.71 -0.70
N VAL A 130 -4.32 -7.91 -1.27
CA VAL A 130 -5.54 -8.71 -1.29
C VAL A 130 -5.63 -9.48 0.05
N PRO A 131 -6.60 -9.17 0.94
CA PRO A 131 -6.58 -9.70 2.30
C PRO A 131 -7.14 -11.12 2.36
N LYS A 132 -6.50 -12.08 1.68
CA LYS A 132 -6.84 -13.51 1.79
C LYS A 132 -6.37 -14.04 3.13
N ASP A 133 -7.26 -14.75 3.79
CA ASP A 133 -6.93 -15.51 4.99
C ASP A 133 -6.10 -16.74 4.59
N PRO A 134 -4.87 -16.93 5.10
CA PRO A 134 -4.06 -18.10 4.78
C PRO A 134 -4.76 -19.41 5.16
N ASP A 135 -5.60 -19.39 6.21
CA ASP A 135 -6.25 -20.59 6.74
C ASP A 135 -7.43 -21.05 5.87
N THR A 136 -8.09 -20.12 5.16
CA THR A 136 -9.33 -20.42 4.42
C THR A 136 -9.26 -20.14 2.93
N GLY A 137 -8.23 -19.41 2.47
CA GLY A 137 -8.11 -18.90 1.10
C GLY A 137 -9.14 -17.84 0.73
N ARG A 138 -10.06 -17.45 1.64
CA ARG A 138 -11.12 -16.47 1.40
C ARG A 138 -10.69 -15.07 1.82
N LEU A 139 -11.33 -14.05 1.29
CA LEU A 139 -11.10 -12.67 1.72
C LEU A 139 -11.56 -12.45 3.17
N ASN A 140 -10.64 -12.04 4.05
CA ASN A 140 -10.89 -11.75 5.46
C ASN A 140 -10.17 -10.48 5.93
N CYS A 141 -10.62 -9.32 5.45
CA CYS A 141 -10.09 -8.03 5.92
C CYS A 141 -10.32 -7.79 7.43
N ARG A 142 -11.33 -8.44 8.04
CA ARG A 142 -11.59 -8.29 9.49
C ARG A 142 -10.48 -8.90 10.33
N ARG A 143 -9.81 -9.97 9.87
CA ARG A 143 -8.62 -10.53 10.53
C ARG A 143 -7.54 -9.47 10.74
N PHE A 144 -7.35 -8.59 9.76
CA PHE A 144 -6.25 -7.61 9.76
C PHE A 144 -6.66 -6.23 10.28
N LEU A 145 -7.90 -5.80 10.03
CA LEU A 145 -8.41 -4.44 10.28
C LEU A 145 -9.74 -4.44 11.06
N GLY A 146 -9.91 -5.41 11.96
CA GLY A 146 -11.18 -5.82 12.58
C GLY A 146 -11.80 -4.93 13.66
N GLY A 147 -11.46 -3.64 13.70
CA GLY A 147 -12.02 -2.69 14.66
C GLY A 147 -10.95 -1.79 15.28
N ALA A 148 -11.37 -0.93 16.21
CA ALA A 148 -10.50 0.07 16.84
C ALA A 148 -9.28 -0.56 17.53
N LYS A 149 -9.47 -1.67 18.25
CA LYS A 149 -8.39 -2.41 18.91
C LYS A 149 -7.32 -2.88 17.91
N ALA A 150 -7.72 -3.57 16.85
CA ALA A 150 -6.80 -4.06 15.82
C ALA A 150 -6.04 -2.92 15.12
N LEU A 151 -6.69 -1.76 14.90
CA LEU A 151 -6.03 -0.60 14.32
C LEU A 151 -5.06 0.07 15.30
N ASN A 152 -5.39 0.12 16.59
CA ASN A 152 -4.52 0.68 17.63
C ASN A 152 -3.26 -0.18 17.84
N GLU A 153 -3.42 -1.50 17.91
CA GLU A 153 -2.31 -2.45 17.97
C GLU A 153 -1.45 -2.34 16.71
N MET A 154 -2.06 -2.24 15.53
CA MET A 154 -1.34 -2.04 14.27
C MET A 154 -0.47 -0.78 14.27
N GLN A 155 -0.96 0.34 14.81
CA GLN A 155 -0.15 1.57 14.93
C GLN A 155 1.00 1.40 15.93
N THR A 156 0.75 0.71 17.04
CA THR A 156 1.77 0.45 18.08
C THR A 156 2.88 -0.48 17.56
N ASP A 157 2.50 -1.52 16.83
CA ASP A 157 3.42 -2.47 16.22
C ASP A 157 4.23 -1.81 15.11
N PHE A 158 3.56 -1.03 14.24
CA PHE A 158 4.23 -0.36 13.13
C PHE A 158 5.20 0.75 13.59
N ALA A 159 4.93 1.42 14.72
CA ALA A 159 5.84 2.44 15.26
C ALA A 159 7.22 1.91 15.70
N ARG A 160 7.44 0.58 15.65
CA ARG A 160 8.71 -0.08 15.95
C ARG A 160 9.53 -0.42 14.69
N VAL A 161 8.95 -0.19 13.51
CA VAL A 161 9.60 -0.28 12.19
C VAL A 161 10.43 0.98 11.96
#